data_AF-A0A7C3EC61-F1
#
_entry.id   AF-A0A7C3EC61-F1
#
_cell.length_a   1.000
_cell.length_b   1.000
_cell.length_c   1.000
_cell.angle_alpha   90.00
_cell.angle_beta   90.00
_cell.angle_gamma   90.00
#
_symmetry.space_group_name_H-M   'P 1'
#
loop_
_entity.id
_entity.type
_entity.pdbx_description
1 polymer ?
#
loop_
_entity_poly.entity_id
_entity_poly.type
_entity_poly.pdbx_seq_one_letter_code
_entity_poly.pdbx_strand_id
1 'polypeptide(L)'
;MHILILFFLLSLVSPINLASQGYKMYGWGDNSIGQIGFDSTLWERKKVGMETDWAMVSCGWDHTLAIKKDGTLWAWGRNENGELGIGNTTDQSSPVRVDTSTDWAMVSCGGYHTLAIKKDGTLWAWG
;
A
#
# COMPACT_ATOMS: atom_id res chain seq x y z
N MET A 1 -8.96 61.08 -4.01
CA MET A 1 -10.11 60.88 -3.11
C MET A 1 -11.27 60.35 -3.94
N HIS A 2 -11.45 59.04 -3.99
CA HIS A 2 -12.71 58.33 -4.15
C HIS A 2 -12.47 56.96 -3.51
N ILE A 3 -13.07 56.79 -2.34
CA ILE A 3 -13.09 55.56 -1.56
C ILE A 3 -14.19 54.70 -2.16
N LEU A 4 -13.87 53.46 -2.55
CA LEU A 4 -14.87 52.40 -2.65
C LEU A 4 -14.41 51.26 -1.73
N ILE A 5 -15.26 51.00 -0.74
CA ILE A 5 -15.13 49.99 0.30
C ILE A 5 -16.28 48.99 0.09
N LEU A 6 -16.09 47.76 0.63
CA LEU A 6 -17.07 46.69 0.95
C LEU A 6 -17.37 45.67 -0.19
N PHE A 7 -17.40 44.33 -0.02
CA PHE A 7 -17.20 43.42 1.14
C PHE A 7 -17.23 41.93 0.70
N PHE A 8 -16.58 41.05 1.49
CA PHE A 8 -16.87 39.63 1.84
C PHE A 8 -16.85 38.55 0.71
N LEU A 9 -16.30 37.34 0.87
CA LEU A 9 -16.44 36.38 1.98
C LEU A 9 -15.23 35.42 2.04
N LEU A 10 -14.88 35.02 3.27
CA LEU A 10 -14.01 33.91 3.64
C LEU A 10 -14.52 32.59 3.01
N SER A 11 -13.69 31.84 2.28
CA SER A 11 -13.82 30.38 2.24
C SER A 11 -12.54 29.76 2.75
N LEU A 12 -12.59 29.32 4.01
CA LEU A 12 -11.69 28.34 4.59
C LEU A 12 -11.79 27.04 3.78
N VAL A 13 -11.02 26.96 2.70
CA VAL A 13 -10.51 25.67 2.25
C VAL A 13 -9.01 25.82 2.35
N SER A 14 -8.46 25.45 3.51
CA SER A 14 -7.05 25.11 3.61
C SER A 14 -6.70 24.28 2.37
N PRO A 15 -5.62 24.58 1.62
CA PRO A 15 -5.18 23.64 0.60
C PRO A 15 -5.04 22.29 1.31
N ILE A 16 -5.87 21.32 0.93
CA ILE A 16 -5.72 19.94 1.42
C ILE A 16 -4.25 19.64 1.17
N ASN A 17 -3.51 19.45 2.25
CA ASN A 17 -2.09 19.17 2.19
C ASN A 17 -1.96 17.72 1.70
N LEU A 18 -2.20 17.51 0.40
CA LEU A 18 -2.15 16.22 -0.27
C LEU A 18 -0.76 15.58 -0.14
N ALA A 19 0.26 16.36 0.23
CA ALA A 19 1.61 15.85 0.48
C ALA A 19 1.70 14.95 1.75
N SER A 20 0.82 15.15 2.74
CA SER A 20 0.85 14.40 4.01
C SER A 20 -0.08 13.20 4.07
N GLN A 21 -1.09 13.10 3.19
CA GLN A 21 -1.97 11.92 3.13
C GLN A 21 -1.45 10.92 2.09
N GLY A 22 -1.47 9.63 2.41
CA GLY A 22 -1.19 8.60 1.41
C GLY A 22 -2.40 8.34 0.53
N TYR A 23 -2.38 7.20 -0.15
CA TYR A 23 -3.42 6.77 -1.05
C TYR A 23 -4.34 5.74 -0.38
N LYS A 24 -5.61 5.76 -0.80
CA LYS A 24 -6.52 4.62 -0.63
C LYS A 24 -6.15 3.58 -1.67
N MET A 25 -6.11 2.32 -1.27
CA MET A 25 -5.86 1.21 -2.19
C MET A 25 -7.18 0.49 -2.48
N TYR A 26 -7.38 0.15 -3.75
CA TYR A 26 -8.52 -0.61 -4.23
C TYR A 26 -8.02 -1.75 -5.11
N GLY A 27 -8.64 -2.91 -5.00
CA GLY A 27 -8.32 -4.08 -5.79
C GLY A 27 -9.58 -4.76 -6.34
N TRP A 28 -9.41 -5.52 -7.41
CA TRP A 28 -10.43 -6.30 -8.12
C TRP A 28 -9.76 -7.44 -8.90
N GLY A 29 -10.51 -8.49 -9.24
CA GLY A 29 -9.99 -9.64 -9.97
C GLY A 29 -10.14 -10.95 -9.19
N ASP A 30 -9.26 -11.91 -9.48
CA ASP A 30 -9.20 -13.18 -8.74
C ASP A 30 -8.70 -12.97 -7.32
N ASN A 31 -9.38 -13.57 -6.37
CA ASN A 31 -9.09 -13.49 -4.94
C ASN A 31 -9.20 -14.87 -4.26
N SER A 32 -8.98 -15.96 -5.01
CA SER A 32 -9.14 -17.32 -4.49
C SER A 32 -8.24 -17.63 -3.29
N ILE A 33 -7.16 -16.88 -3.13
CA ILE A 33 -6.19 -17.02 -2.03
C ILE A 33 -5.92 -15.68 -1.32
N GLY A 34 -6.78 -14.68 -1.51
CA GLY A 34 -6.69 -13.42 -0.80
C GLY A 34 -5.67 -12.41 -1.36
N GLN A 35 -5.16 -12.62 -2.58
CA GLN A 35 -4.13 -11.77 -3.21
C GLN A 35 -4.57 -10.30 -3.42
N ILE A 36 -5.87 -10.01 -3.31
CA ILE A 36 -6.42 -8.65 -3.38
C ILE A 36 -6.46 -7.96 -2.00
N GLY A 37 -6.37 -8.72 -0.89
CA GLY A 37 -6.22 -8.17 0.46
C GLY A 37 -7.52 -7.82 1.19
N PHE A 38 -8.63 -8.45 0.81
CA PHE A 38 -9.88 -8.41 1.56
C PHE A 38 -10.67 -9.71 1.38
N ASP A 39 -11.52 -10.06 2.34
CA ASP A 39 -12.37 -11.25 2.27
C ASP A 39 -13.60 -11.00 1.34
N SER A 40 -13.42 -11.20 0.03
CA SER A 40 -14.52 -11.23 -0.95
C SER A 40 -14.09 -11.97 -2.21
N THR A 41 -14.96 -12.84 -2.72
CA THR A 41 -14.77 -13.54 -4.01
C THR A 41 -15.59 -12.91 -5.13
N LEU A 42 -16.22 -11.76 -4.87
CA LEU A 42 -16.96 -11.02 -5.87
C LEU A 42 -16.00 -10.22 -6.75
N TRP A 43 -16.22 -10.24 -8.05
CA TRP A 43 -15.42 -9.55 -9.07
C TRP A 43 -15.65 -8.03 -9.09
N GLU A 44 -15.82 -7.42 -7.92
CA GLU A 44 -16.04 -5.99 -7.75
C GLU A 44 -14.78 -5.28 -7.26
N ARG A 45 -14.66 -4.00 -7.61
CA ARG A 45 -13.63 -3.13 -7.05
C ARG A 45 -13.97 -2.79 -5.61
N LYS A 46 -13.15 -3.25 -4.67
CA LYS A 46 -13.31 -2.97 -3.24
C LYS A 46 -12.02 -2.38 -2.65
N LYS A 47 -12.20 -1.62 -1.57
CA LYS A 47 -11.09 -1.00 -0.84
C LYS A 47 -10.31 -2.07 -0.09
N VAL A 48 -8.98 -2.03 -0.18
CA VAL A 48 -8.08 -2.92 0.58
C VAL A 48 -7.85 -2.31 1.96
N GLY A 49 -8.42 -2.96 2.98
CA GLY A 49 -8.45 -2.43 4.35
C GLY A 49 -9.15 -1.07 4.48
N MET A 50 -9.07 -0.49 5.68
CA MET A 50 -9.61 0.86 5.96
C MET A 50 -8.56 1.96 5.84
N GLU A 51 -7.31 1.58 5.61
CA GLU A 51 -6.16 2.47 5.56
C GLU A 51 -6.19 3.46 4.39
N THR A 52 -5.44 4.55 4.55
CA THR A 52 -5.39 5.66 3.59
C THR A 52 -3.98 6.23 3.43
N ASP A 53 -2.98 5.51 3.91
CA ASP A 53 -1.59 5.92 4.04
C ASP A 53 -0.65 5.11 3.12
N TRP A 54 -1.18 4.40 2.12
CA TRP A 54 -0.38 3.67 1.14
C TRP A 54 0.44 4.62 0.27
N ALA A 55 1.68 4.28 -0.02
CA ALA A 55 2.57 5.06 -0.88
C ALA A 55 2.79 4.38 -2.23
N MET A 56 2.93 3.05 -2.26
CA MET A 56 3.12 2.27 -3.48
C MET A 56 2.71 0.81 -3.28
N VAL A 57 2.45 0.12 -4.37
CA VAL A 57 2.06 -1.29 -4.42
C VAL A 57 2.75 -1.99 -5.60
N SER A 58 3.06 -3.27 -5.44
CA SER A 58 3.51 -4.17 -6.49
C SER A 58 2.81 -5.51 -6.33
N CYS A 59 2.44 -6.15 -7.44
CA CYS A 59 1.72 -7.42 -7.46
C CYS A 59 2.54 -8.46 -8.22
N GLY A 60 2.68 -9.66 -7.64
CA GLY A 60 3.19 -10.86 -8.30
C GLY A 60 2.05 -11.63 -8.98
N TRP A 61 2.20 -12.95 -9.13
CA TRP A 61 1.09 -13.78 -9.64
C TRP A 61 -0.06 -13.82 -8.66
N ASP A 62 0.22 -14.26 -7.43
CA ASP A 62 -0.81 -14.42 -6.41
C ASP A 62 -0.43 -13.78 -5.06
N HIS A 63 0.50 -12.84 -5.04
CA HIS A 63 0.86 -12.09 -3.84
C HIS A 63 1.00 -10.60 -4.17
N THR A 64 0.83 -9.77 -3.15
CA THR A 64 0.94 -8.31 -3.27
C THR A 64 1.77 -7.78 -2.13
N LEU A 65 2.65 -6.83 -2.43
CA LEU A 65 3.32 -6.01 -1.43
C LEU A 65 3.01 -4.54 -1.61
N ALA A 66 2.92 -3.83 -0.50
CA ALA A 66 2.72 -2.39 -0.50
C ALA A 66 3.54 -1.72 0.60
N ILE A 67 4.02 -0.52 0.29
CA ILE A 67 4.72 0.33 1.25
C ILE A 67 3.77 1.44 1.66
N LYS A 68 3.68 1.69 2.97
CA LYS A 68 2.99 2.86 3.53
C LYS A 68 3.91 4.08 3.53
N LYS A 69 3.33 5.29 3.67
CA LYS A 69 4.06 6.56 3.71
C LYS A 69 5.07 6.66 4.85
N ASP A 70 4.85 5.93 5.94
CA ASP A 70 5.79 5.83 7.06
C ASP A 70 7.00 4.92 6.75
N GLY A 71 7.05 4.30 5.57
CA GLY A 71 8.10 3.39 5.13
C GLY A 71 7.98 1.97 5.66
N THR A 72 6.83 1.60 6.25
CA THR A 72 6.55 0.20 6.59
C THR A 72 6.15 -0.61 5.35
N LEU A 73 6.61 -1.86 5.29
CA LEU A 73 6.28 -2.81 4.22
C LEU A 73 5.22 -3.79 4.70
N TRP A 74 4.22 -4.02 3.85
CA TRP A 74 3.10 -4.91 4.07
C TRP A 74 2.96 -5.88 2.91
N ALA A 75 2.48 -7.08 3.19
CA ALA A 75 2.34 -8.16 2.23
C ALA A 75 1.04 -8.94 2.47
N TRP A 76 0.46 -9.51 1.42
CA TRP A 76 -0.69 -10.44 1.49
C TRP A 76 -0.78 -11.30 0.21
N GLY A 77 -1.61 -12.34 0.23
CA GLY A 77 -1.74 -13.36 -0.81
C GLY A 77 -0.95 -14.63 -0.49
N ARG A 78 -0.50 -15.33 -1.54
CA ARG A 78 0.30 -16.56 -1.48
C ARG A 78 1.61 -16.35 -0.76
N ASN A 79 2.01 -17.34 0.03
CA ASN A 79 3.28 -17.35 0.75
C ASN A 79 3.96 -18.73 0.77
N GLU A 80 3.55 -19.66 -0.09
CA GLU A 80 4.08 -21.04 -0.08
C GLU A 80 5.59 -21.12 -0.30
N ASN A 81 6.19 -20.17 -1.03
CA ASN A 81 7.64 -20.08 -1.23
C ASN A 81 8.30 -19.08 -0.27
N GLY A 82 7.51 -18.34 0.51
CA GLY A 82 7.98 -17.29 1.40
C GLY A 82 7.92 -15.90 0.77
N GLU A 83 7.10 -15.71 -0.27
CA GLU A 83 6.97 -14.48 -1.07
C GLU A 83 6.64 -13.24 -0.23
N LEU A 84 5.99 -13.42 0.92
CA LEU A 84 5.60 -12.35 1.83
C LEU A 84 6.73 -11.93 2.78
N GLY A 85 7.77 -12.76 2.97
CA GLY A 85 8.92 -12.44 3.82
C GLY A 85 8.61 -12.36 5.32
N ILE A 86 7.49 -12.94 5.78
CA ILE A 86 6.99 -12.84 7.16
C ILE A 86 7.55 -13.89 8.13
N GLY A 87 8.64 -14.56 7.77
CA GLY A 87 9.30 -15.58 8.62
C GLY A 87 8.58 -16.92 8.72
N ASN A 88 7.58 -17.16 7.88
CA ASN A 88 6.88 -18.44 7.68
C ASN A 88 6.36 -18.52 6.24
N THR A 89 5.70 -19.61 5.88
CA THR A 89 5.15 -19.88 4.53
C THR A 89 3.61 -19.97 4.52
N THR A 90 2.94 -19.30 5.46
CA THR A 90 1.48 -19.30 5.55
C THR A 90 0.89 -18.14 4.77
N ASP A 91 -0.08 -18.42 3.89
CA ASP A 91 -0.84 -17.43 3.12
C ASP A 91 -1.54 -16.41 4.03
N GLN A 92 -1.72 -15.19 3.54
CA GLN A 92 -2.36 -14.12 4.29
C GLN A 92 -3.45 -13.48 3.43
N SER A 93 -4.72 -13.60 3.84
CA SER A 93 -5.84 -13.01 3.07
C SER A 93 -6.00 -11.49 3.27
N SER A 94 -5.23 -10.91 4.17
CA SER A 94 -5.27 -9.48 4.49
C SER A 94 -3.86 -8.95 4.72
N PRO A 95 -3.63 -7.63 4.55
CA PRO A 95 -2.32 -7.03 4.74
C PRO A 95 -1.72 -7.35 6.11
N VAL A 96 -0.54 -7.97 6.10
CA VAL A 96 0.30 -8.17 7.27
C VAL A 96 1.60 -7.42 7.11
N ARG A 97 2.15 -6.90 8.21
CA ARG A 97 3.44 -6.19 8.18
C ARG A 97 4.58 -7.20 8.03
N VAL A 98 5.53 -6.93 7.13
CA VAL A 98 6.66 -7.82 6.84
C VAL A 98 7.65 -7.87 8.01
N ASP A 99 8.05 -6.71 8.52
CA ASP A 99 8.99 -6.58 9.63
C ASP A 99 8.74 -5.30 10.45
N THR A 100 9.62 -5.01 11.42
CA THR A 100 9.55 -3.80 12.25
C THR A 100 10.19 -2.57 11.62
N SER A 101 10.75 -2.67 10.40
CA SER A 101 11.42 -1.59 9.70
C SER A 101 10.43 -0.51 9.23
N THR A 102 10.93 0.73 9.08
CA THR A 102 10.19 1.92 8.61
C THR A 102 10.96 2.67 7.50
N ASP A 103 11.90 1.97 6.88
CA ASP A 103 12.82 2.51 5.89
C ASP A 103 12.74 1.80 4.54
N TRP A 104 11.66 1.06 4.26
CA TRP A 104 11.41 0.54 2.93
C TRP A 104 11.11 1.69 1.95
N ALA A 105 11.73 1.64 0.78
CA ALA A 105 11.67 2.69 -0.23
C ALA A 105 11.00 2.23 -1.52
N MET A 106 11.30 1.00 -1.97
CA MET A 106 10.74 0.43 -3.20
C MET A 106 10.50 -1.06 -3.04
N VAL A 107 9.51 -1.59 -3.77
CA VAL A 107 9.21 -3.02 -3.85
C VAL A 107 8.81 -3.41 -5.27
N SER A 108 9.25 -4.58 -5.71
CA SER A 108 8.87 -5.22 -6.97
C SER A 108 8.62 -6.71 -6.73
N CYS A 109 7.45 -7.19 -7.15
CA CYS A 109 7.08 -8.60 -7.09
C CYS A 109 7.38 -9.28 -8.44
N GLY A 110 8.01 -10.45 -8.38
CA GLY A 110 8.07 -11.41 -9.47
C GLY A 110 6.93 -12.43 -9.37
N GLY A 111 6.99 -13.52 -10.16
CA GLY A 111 5.97 -14.57 -10.09
C GLY A 111 5.91 -15.26 -8.72
N TYR A 112 7.08 -15.62 -8.18
CA TYR A 112 7.27 -16.39 -6.94
C TYR A 112 8.32 -15.78 -5.99
N HIS A 113 8.71 -14.53 -6.21
CA HIS A 113 9.73 -13.89 -5.39
C HIS A 113 9.46 -12.39 -5.28
N THR A 114 10.09 -11.76 -4.32
CA THR A 114 10.02 -10.33 -4.05
C THR A 114 11.41 -9.73 -3.99
N LEU A 115 11.55 -8.53 -4.55
CA LEU A 115 12.72 -7.68 -4.42
C LEU A 115 12.30 -6.37 -3.76
N ALA A 116 13.07 -5.89 -2.80
CA ALA A 116 12.80 -4.63 -2.13
C ALA A 116 14.08 -3.86 -1.80
N ILE A 117 13.99 -2.53 -1.85
CA ILE A 117 15.11 -1.62 -1.57
C ILE A 117 14.75 -0.76 -0.37
N LYS A 118 15.67 -0.65 0.58
CA LYS A 118 15.59 0.29 1.71
C LYS A 118 16.12 1.67 1.34
N LYS A 119 15.77 2.68 2.14
CA LYS A 119 16.21 4.08 1.97
C LYS A 119 17.73 4.26 2.04
N ASP A 120 18.43 3.33 2.70
CA ASP A 120 19.89 3.29 2.76
C ASP A 120 20.55 2.72 1.48
N GLY A 121 19.75 2.26 0.51
CA GLY A 121 20.21 1.70 -0.75
C GLY A 121 20.46 0.19 -0.72
N THR A 122 20.22 -0.49 0.40
CA THR A 122 20.36 -1.95 0.46
C THR A 122 19.24 -2.64 -0.31
N LEU A 123 19.61 -3.67 -1.08
CA LEU A 123 18.69 -4.54 -1.84
C LEU A 123 18.47 -5.85 -1.09
N TRP A 124 17.22 -6.25 -0.99
CA TRP A 124 16.76 -7.47 -0.33
C TRP A 124 15.95 -8.30 -1.31
N ALA A 125 16.06 -9.61 -1.20
CA ALA A 125 15.34 -10.58 -2.02
C ALA A 125 14.82 -11.73 -1.15
N TRP A 126 13.61 -12.21 -1.40
CA TRP A 126 13.00 -13.36 -0.74
C TRP A 126 11.90 -13.99 -1.61
N GLY A 127 11.31 -15.07 -1.10
CA GLY A 127 10.42 -15.96 -1.84
C GLY A 127 11.14 -17.19 -2.36
#